data_AF-A0A415M456-F1
#
_entry.id   AF-A0A415M456-F1
#
_cell.length_a   1.000
_cell.length_b   1.000
_cell.length_c   1.000
_cell.angle_alpha   90.00
_cell.angle_beta   90.00
_cell.angle_gamma   90.00
#
_symmetry.space_group_name_H-M   'P 1'
#
loop_
_entity.id
_entity.type
_entity.pdbx_description
1 polymer ?
#
loop_
_entity_poly.entity_id
_entity_poly.type
_entity_poly.pdbx_seq_one_letter_code
_entity_poly.pdbx_strand_id
1 'polypeptide(L)'
;MEENKQTLYNDELLDILPDGVIIFNINGEVIQLNRQAQTELHVHSSANEMMPLPTNILFKLLNNKEDILSVILEKIRQGEQTYSLPEHTFMQEQVDYTQFPIRGDFATIKEDGNLKKILFFFRNITVELTQEYILNTALQRTRIYPWYYDINRSEFTLDNRYFEHLGISAGENNTLTMEEYVNMIHPDDRQAMADAFIVQLSGMETFDKSVPFRLHRGDGTWEWFEGQSTYIANISGHPYRLVGICMSIQEYKDIENTLIEARKKAEESDRLKMAFLANMSHEIRTPLNAIVGFSDVIGSTYDELSEEERADFVRLISINSEHLVRLIDDVLDLSKIESNTIKFTFTDCSLQSLMMDIEKEQAMKPISEIEIRASFPNEDVYINTDATRLKQVVCNFINNARKFTEKGYIHFGYAVDPVNADFVNIFVEDTGSGIPQECQKEIFDRFYKVDTFKQGTGLGLSICKTIVEHLQGDISVESEMGKGSRFIVTLPFERQTED
;
A
#
# COMPACT_ATOMS: atom_id res chain seq x y z
N MET A 1 20.86 -10.93 86.48
CA MET A 1 19.78 -9.93 86.36
C MET A 1 19.92 -9.33 84.99
N GLU A 2 18.94 -9.63 84.15
CA GLU A 2 18.90 -9.39 82.70
C GLU A 2 18.98 -7.90 82.37
N GLU A 3 20.02 -7.50 81.64
CA GLU A 3 20.12 -6.17 81.05
C GLU A 3 19.50 -6.19 79.65
N ASN A 4 18.35 -5.51 79.52
CA ASN A 4 17.88 -4.79 78.32
C ASN A 4 18.22 -5.39 76.94
N LYS A 5 17.69 -6.57 76.61
CA LYS A 5 17.46 -6.93 75.20
C LYS A 5 16.20 -6.23 74.72
N GLN A 6 16.38 -5.06 74.13
CA GLN A 6 15.38 -4.37 73.33
C GLN A 6 14.80 -5.40 72.33
N THR A 7 13.50 -5.64 72.43
CA THR A 7 12.80 -6.69 71.67
C THR A 7 12.77 -6.30 70.19
N LEU A 8 13.86 -6.58 69.46
CA LEU A 8 13.79 -6.71 68.00
C LEU A 8 12.85 -7.90 67.72
N TYR A 9 11.94 -7.72 66.76
CA TYR A 9 11.16 -8.85 66.27
C TYR A 9 12.14 -9.87 65.66
N ASN A 10 11.83 -11.17 65.72
CA ASN A 10 12.76 -12.21 65.30
C ASN A 10 13.22 -11.96 63.85
N ASP A 11 14.48 -11.55 63.67
CA ASP A 11 15.04 -11.13 62.37
C ASP A 11 14.85 -12.25 61.32
N GLU A 12 14.99 -13.50 61.75
CA GLU A 12 14.77 -14.69 60.91
C GLU A 12 13.37 -14.77 60.30
N LEU A 13 12.33 -14.27 60.98
CA LEU A 13 10.96 -14.28 60.46
C LEU A 13 10.71 -13.15 59.46
N LEU A 14 11.26 -11.97 59.71
CA LEU A 14 11.08 -10.81 58.85
C LEU A 14 11.89 -10.92 57.55
N ASP A 15 13.03 -11.62 57.60
CA ASP A 15 13.93 -11.80 56.46
C ASP A 15 13.46 -12.86 55.45
N ILE A 16 12.43 -13.64 55.78
CA ILE A 16 11.80 -14.59 54.85
C ILE A 16 10.79 -13.88 53.92
N LEU A 17 10.31 -12.70 54.31
CA LEU A 17 9.31 -11.97 53.53
C LEU A 17 9.93 -11.41 52.24
N PRO A 18 9.23 -11.54 51.09
CA PRO A 18 9.70 -10.99 49.82
C PRO A 18 9.55 -9.45 49.75
N ASP A 19 8.81 -8.88 50.69
CA ASP A 19 8.53 -7.45 50.78
C ASP A 19 9.48 -6.77 51.78
N GLY A 20 9.80 -5.51 51.53
CA GLY A 20 10.56 -4.66 52.44
C GLY A 20 9.75 -4.33 53.68
N VAL A 21 10.35 -4.50 54.85
CA VAL A 21 9.71 -4.22 56.14
C VAL A 21 10.56 -3.24 56.95
N ILE A 22 9.91 -2.17 57.41
CA ILE A 22 10.50 -1.11 58.25
C ILE A 22 9.69 -1.01 59.54
N ILE A 23 10.36 -1.03 60.69
CA ILE A 23 9.73 -0.84 61.99
C ILE A 23 10.16 0.51 62.56
N PHE A 24 9.19 1.29 63.02
CA PHE A 24 9.40 2.58 63.69
C PHE A 24 9.05 2.50 65.17
N ASN A 25 9.71 3.32 65.98
CA ASN A 25 9.26 3.64 67.33
C ASN A 25 8.10 4.66 67.31
N ILE A 26 7.56 4.97 68.49
CA ILE A 26 6.44 5.93 68.66
C ILE A 26 6.78 7.37 68.22
N ASN A 27 8.06 7.72 68.16
CA ASN A 27 8.53 9.04 67.73
C ASN A 27 8.65 9.14 66.20
N GLY A 28 8.59 8.01 65.49
CA GLY A 28 8.75 7.93 64.04
C GLY A 28 10.17 7.66 63.58
N GLU A 29 11.07 7.23 64.46
CA GLU A 29 12.44 6.84 64.12
C GLU A 29 12.47 5.35 63.75
N VAL A 30 13.28 4.99 62.76
CA VAL A 30 13.45 3.59 62.33
C VAL A 30 14.24 2.84 63.39
N ILE A 31 13.72 1.70 63.84
CA ILE A 31 14.36 0.83 64.83
C ILE A 31 14.80 -0.51 64.26
N GLN A 32 14.25 -0.94 63.13
CA GLN A 32 14.59 -2.22 62.51
C GLN A 32 14.20 -2.22 61.03
N LEU A 33 15.06 -2.82 60.20
CA LEU A 33 14.84 -3.10 58.78
C LEU A 33 15.04 -4.60 58.54
N ASN A 34 14.19 -5.22 57.72
CA ASN A 34 14.47 -6.56 57.22
C ASN A 34 15.48 -6.52 56.05
N ARG A 35 15.98 -7.69 55.65
CA ARG A 35 16.95 -7.86 54.57
C ARG A 35 16.49 -7.25 53.24
N GLN A 36 15.20 -7.38 52.90
CA GLN A 36 14.68 -6.79 51.66
C GLN A 36 14.74 -5.25 51.73
N ALA A 37 14.30 -4.64 52.83
CA ALA A 37 14.37 -3.19 53.00
C ALA A 37 15.81 -2.65 53.01
N GLN A 38 16.75 -3.37 53.62
CA GLN A 38 18.18 -3.02 53.57
C GLN A 38 18.71 -3.03 52.14
N THR A 39 18.32 -4.02 51.34
CA THR A 39 18.72 -4.17 49.93
C THR A 39 18.18 -3.01 49.08
N GLU A 40 16.88 -2.73 49.17
CA GLU A 40 16.22 -1.67 48.40
C GLU A 40 16.69 -0.25 48.77
N LEU A 41 17.13 -0.04 50.02
CA LEU A 41 17.62 1.25 50.52
C LEU A 41 19.14 1.41 50.44
N HIS A 42 19.87 0.42 49.88
CA HIS A 42 21.34 0.39 49.84
C HIS A 42 22.01 0.56 51.20
N VAL A 43 21.39 0.00 52.24
CA VAL A 43 21.87 0.08 53.62
C VAL A 43 22.65 -1.20 53.97
N HIS A 44 23.81 -1.06 54.61
CA HIS A 44 24.64 -2.20 55.01
C HIS A 44 23.89 -3.12 56.00
N SER A 45 24.16 -4.43 55.96
CA SER A 45 23.46 -5.43 56.79
C SER A 45 23.58 -5.20 58.31
N SER A 46 24.63 -4.49 58.73
CA SER A 46 24.85 -4.09 60.13
C SER A 46 24.09 -2.83 60.54
N ALA A 47 23.30 -2.20 59.66
CA ALA A 47 22.65 -0.93 59.99
C ALA A 47 21.64 -1.01 61.14
N ASN A 48 21.05 -2.19 61.38
CA ASN A 48 20.20 -2.40 62.55
C ASN A 48 20.97 -2.19 63.87
N GLU A 49 22.31 -2.36 63.89
CA GLU A 49 23.16 -2.10 65.06
C GLU A 49 23.35 -0.60 65.35
N MET A 50 23.02 0.27 64.39
CA MET A 50 23.16 1.73 64.48
C MET A 50 21.83 2.45 64.73
N MET A 51 20.74 1.70 64.95
CA MET A 51 19.40 2.21 65.21
C MET A 51 19.20 2.64 66.67
N PRO A 52 18.30 3.59 67.00
CA PRO A 52 17.33 4.24 66.11
C PRO A 52 17.95 5.30 65.19
N LEU A 53 17.47 5.36 63.94
CA LEU A 53 17.85 6.40 62.98
C LEU A 53 16.62 7.21 62.53
N PRO A 54 16.77 8.53 62.33
CA PRO A 54 15.70 9.34 61.76
C PRO A 54 15.49 8.96 60.29
N THR A 55 14.22 8.97 59.86
CA THR A 55 13.79 8.47 58.55
C THR A 55 14.43 9.21 57.39
N ASN A 56 14.61 10.53 57.52
CA ASN A 56 15.20 11.41 56.52
C ASN A 56 16.68 11.10 56.16
N ILE A 57 17.36 10.25 56.93
CA ILE A 57 18.71 9.75 56.61
C ILE A 57 18.65 8.47 55.77
N LEU A 58 17.55 7.73 55.84
CA LEU A 58 17.38 6.46 55.15
C LEU A 58 16.57 6.61 53.87
N PHE A 59 15.40 7.25 53.94
CA PHE A 59 14.52 7.43 52.79
C PHE A 59 13.51 8.56 52.96
N LYS A 60 12.86 8.94 51.85
CA LYS A 60 11.64 9.74 51.81
C LYS A 60 10.53 8.99 51.09
N LEU A 61 9.28 9.25 51.46
CA LEU A 61 8.11 8.77 50.72
C LEU A 61 7.49 9.93 49.96
N LEU A 62 7.55 9.86 48.64
CA LEU A 62 7.12 10.93 47.76
C LEU A 62 5.81 10.53 47.06
N ASN A 63 4.79 11.37 47.15
CA ASN A 63 3.59 11.28 46.31
C ASN A 63 3.35 12.65 45.69
N ASN A 64 3.17 12.71 44.37
CA ASN A 64 3.09 13.99 43.64
C ASN A 64 4.25 14.97 43.94
N LYS A 65 5.46 14.43 44.20
CA LYS A 65 6.69 15.16 44.57
C LYS A 65 6.69 15.79 45.98
N GLU A 66 5.69 15.51 46.80
CA GLU A 66 5.66 15.94 48.21
C GLU A 66 6.01 14.79 49.14
N ASP A 67 6.74 15.08 50.22
CA ASP A 67 7.04 14.08 51.25
C ASP A 67 5.81 13.85 52.13
N ILE A 68 5.24 12.64 52.03
CA ILE A 68 4.01 12.27 52.72
C ILE A 68 4.25 11.51 54.02
N LEU A 69 5.50 11.13 54.35
CA LEU A 69 5.77 10.26 55.51
C LEU A 69 5.34 10.91 56.83
N SER A 70 5.59 12.21 56.99
CA SER A 70 5.21 12.95 58.21
C SER A 70 3.70 12.98 58.41
N VAL A 71 2.95 13.18 57.32
CA VAL A 71 1.48 13.19 57.33
C VAL A 71 0.93 11.81 57.71
N ILE A 72 1.51 10.74 57.17
CA ILE A 72 1.12 9.36 57.50
C ILE A 72 1.35 9.05 58.98
N LEU A 73 2.56 9.35 59.48
CA LEU A 73 2.91 9.10 60.89
C LEU A 73 2.04 9.91 61.85
N GLU A 74 1.62 11.12 61.48
CA GLU A 74 0.67 11.91 62.27
C GLU A 74 -0.71 11.25 62.33
N LYS A 75 -1.28 10.82 61.20
CA LYS A 75 -2.57 10.11 61.17
C LYS A 75 -2.56 8.82 62.00
N ILE A 76 -1.47 8.07 61.92
CA ILE A 76 -1.25 6.87 62.73
C ILE A 76 -1.24 7.21 64.23
N ARG A 77 -0.58 8.30 64.64
CA ARG A 77 -0.56 8.77 66.03
C ARG A 77 -1.93 9.26 66.51
N GLN A 78 -2.77 9.77 65.61
CA GLN A 78 -4.16 10.16 65.91
C GLN A 78 -5.11 8.98 66.08
N GLY A 79 -4.65 7.74 65.82
CA GLY A 79 -5.34 6.51 66.21
C GLY A 79 -5.65 5.55 65.07
N GLU A 80 -5.32 5.88 63.82
CA GLU A 80 -5.48 4.98 62.67
C GLU A 80 -4.71 3.66 62.88
N GLN A 81 -5.40 2.53 62.67
CA GLN A 81 -4.79 1.21 62.86
C GLN A 81 -3.90 0.80 61.69
N THR A 82 -4.34 1.11 60.46
CA THR A 82 -3.64 0.82 59.22
C THR A 82 -3.78 1.99 58.25
N TYR A 83 -2.79 2.20 57.39
CA TYR A 83 -2.81 3.23 56.35
C TYR A 83 -2.21 2.70 55.05
N SER A 84 -3.00 2.63 53.98
CA SER A 84 -2.52 2.23 52.66
C SER A 84 -1.91 3.38 51.89
N LEU A 85 -0.77 3.14 51.25
CA LEU A 85 -0.15 4.15 50.41
C LEU A 85 -1.02 4.52 49.21
N PRO A 86 -1.14 5.81 48.87
CA PRO A 86 -1.79 6.22 47.63
C PRO A 86 -1.09 5.64 46.40
N GLU A 87 -1.83 5.54 45.28
CA GLU A 87 -1.22 5.22 43.99
C GLU A 87 -0.15 6.25 43.60
N HIS A 88 0.82 5.82 42.78
CA HIS A 88 1.96 6.63 42.35
C HIS A 88 2.85 7.16 43.50
N THR A 89 3.00 6.38 44.56
CA THR A 89 3.97 6.65 45.63
C THR A 89 5.35 6.10 45.27
N PHE A 90 6.38 6.90 45.52
CA PHE A 90 7.78 6.56 45.29
C PHE A 90 8.55 6.57 46.61
N MET A 91 9.47 5.63 46.76
CA MET A 91 10.49 5.69 47.80
C MET A 91 11.75 6.32 47.22
N GLN A 92 12.34 7.28 47.92
CA GLN A 92 13.63 7.86 47.59
C GLN A 92 14.65 7.48 48.66
N GLU A 93 15.63 6.65 48.34
CA GLU A 93 16.77 6.41 49.23
C GLU A 93 17.66 7.67 49.34
N GLN A 94 18.50 7.79 50.38
CA GLN A 94 19.29 9.02 50.64
C GLN A 94 20.82 8.86 50.45
N VAL A 95 21.28 7.71 49.98
CA VAL A 95 22.70 7.43 49.65
C VAL A 95 23.05 7.97 48.26
N ASP A 96 22.31 7.57 47.23
CA ASP A 96 22.48 8.01 45.84
C ASP A 96 21.27 8.78 45.28
N TYR A 97 20.22 8.96 46.09
CA TYR A 97 18.98 9.67 45.75
C TYR A 97 18.09 8.97 44.71
N THR A 98 18.32 7.67 44.45
CA THR A 98 17.48 6.85 43.58
C THR A 98 16.03 6.83 44.04
N GLN A 99 15.11 6.94 43.08
CA GLN A 99 13.68 6.87 43.32
C GLN A 99 13.10 5.65 42.62
N PHE A 100 12.28 4.87 43.35
CA PHE A 100 11.57 3.73 42.79
C PHE A 100 10.12 3.70 43.26
N PRO A 101 9.17 3.30 42.39
CA PRO A 101 7.77 3.18 42.73
C PRO A 101 7.55 2.02 43.71
N ILE A 102 6.68 2.25 44.69
CA ILE A 102 6.34 1.25 45.70
C ILE A 102 4.82 1.11 45.87
N ARG A 103 4.39 -0.06 46.35
CA ARG A 103 3.09 -0.25 47.00
C ARG A 103 3.32 -0.75 48.42
N GLY A 104 2.49 -0.36 49.36
CA GLY A 104 2.68 -0.76 50.75
C GLY A 104 1.63 -0.19 51.68
N ASP A 105 1.56 -0.76 52.89
CA ASP A 105 0.72 -0.23 53.96
C ASP A 105 1.50 -0.10 55.26
N PHE A 106 1.06 0.85 56.07
CA PHE A 106 1.45 0.99 57.46
C PHE A 106 0.44 0.27 58.36
N ALA A 107 0.92 -0.33 59.44
CA ALA A 107 0.12 -0.96 60.48
C ALA A 107 0.66 -0.62 61.86
N THR A 108 -0.23 -0.48 62.84
CA THR A 108 0.14 -0.19 64.24
C THR A 108 0.23 -1.44 65.08
N ILE A 109 1.20 -1.48 65.98
CA ILE A 109 1.32 -2.52 67.00
C ILE A 109 1.06 -1.85 68.35
N LYS A 110 0.00 -2.31 69.03
CA LYS A 110 -0.44 -1.80 70.33
C LYS A 110 -0.29 -2.87 71.41
N GLU A 111 0.13 -2.47 72.59
CA GLU A 111 0.23 -3.32 73.79
C GLU A 111 -0.48 -2.58 74.93
N ASP A 112 -1.39 -3.27 75.63
CA ASP A 112 -2.29 -2.68 76.65
C ASP A 112 -3.02 -1.41 76.16
N GLY A 113 -3.39 -1.38 74.87
CA GLY A 113 -4.10 -0.26 74.24
C GLY A 113 -3.22 0.92 73.82
N ASN A 114 -1.93 0.93 74.19
CA ASN A 114 -1.00 2.00 73.85
C ASN A 114 -0.20 1.65 72.59
N LEU A 115 -0.02 2.64 71.70
CA LEU A 115 0.85 2.50 70.53
C LEU A 115 2.29 2.23 70.99
N LYS A 116 2.88 1.13 70.53
CA LYS A 116 4.25 0.75 70.85
C LYS A 116 5.17 0.89 69.65
N LYS A 117 4.72 0.42 68.48
CA LYS A 117 5.51 0.39 67.25
C LYS A 117 4.63 0.61 66.03
N ILE A 118 5.23 1.05 64.95
CA ILE A 118 4.60 1.18 63.63
C ILE A 118 5.36 0.26 62.69
N LEU A 119 4.63 -0.57 61.94
CA LEU A 119 5.16 -1.44 60.91
C LEU A 119 4.84 -0.82 59.56
N PHE A 120 5.79 -0.80 58.64
CA PHE A 120 5.56 -0.44 57.24
C PHE A 120 6.06 -1.58 56.38
N PHE A 121 5.15 -2.14 55.58
CA PHE A 121 5.52 -3.09 54.54
C PHE A 121 5.46 -2.38 53.20
N PHE A 122 6.42 -2.64 52.32
CA PHE A 122 6.43 -2.12 50.97
C PHE A 122 7.01 -3.13 49.99
N ARG A 123 6.55 -3.03 48.74
CA ARG A 123 7.05 -3.78 47.60
C ARG A 123 7.54 -2.80 46.55
N ASN A 124 8.76 -2.99 46.08
CA ASN A 124 9.24 -2.30 44.89
C ASN A 124 8.51 -2.86 43.67
N ILE A 125 7.76 -2.01 42.96
CA ILE A 125 6.94 -2.42 41.81
C ILE A 125 7.55 -1.99 40.47
N THR A 126 8.86 -1.70 40.45
CA THR A 126 9.56 -1.22 39.26
C THR A 126 9.49 -2.22 38.10
N VAL A 127 9.68 -3.51 38.39
CA VAL A 127 9.67 -4.56 37.36
C VAL A 127 8.28 -4.72 36.78
N GLU A 128 7.25 -4.76 37.63
CA GLU A 128 5.85 -4.89 37.26
C GLU A 128 5.39 -3.71 36.40
N LEU A 129 5.69 -2.48 36.83
CA LEU A 129 5.37 -1.28 36.04
C LEU A 129 6.13 -1.23 34.72
N THR A 130 7.39 -1.68 34.70
CA THR A 130 8.18 -1.74 33.46
C THR A 130 7.57 -2.74 32.47
N GLN A 131 7.16 -3.93 32.94
CA GLN A 131 6.49 -4.93 32.12
C GLN A 131 5.14 -4.42 31.60
N GLU A 132 4.35 -3.79 32.47
CA GLU A 132 3.08 -3.18 32.08
C GLU A 132 3.28 -2.10 31.02
N TYR A 133 4.27 -1.22 31.18
CA TYR A 133 4.57 -0.16 30.21
C TYR A 133 5.03 -0.72 28.86
N ILE A 134 5.93 -1.71 28.86
CA ILE A 134 6.39 -2.38 27.64
C ILE A 134 5.23 -3.05 26.92
N LEU A 135 4.39 -3.79 27.66
CA LEU A 135 3.22 -4.47 27.10
C LEU A 135 2.24 -3.46 26.50
N ASN A 136 1.85 -2.43 27.24
CA ASN A 136 0.93 -1.40 26.77
C ASN A 136 1.48 -0.67 25.54
N THR A 137 2.77 -0.35 25.52
CA THR A 137 3.42 0.28 24.36
C THR A 137 3.40 -0.64 23.13
N ALA A 138 3.69 -1.93 23.30
CA ALA A 138 3.65 -2.91 22.23
C ALA A 138 2.24 -3.04 21.65
N LEU A 139 1.23 -3.24 22.52
CA LEU A 139 -0.17 -3.37 22.14
C LEU A 139 -0.72 -2.12 21.44
N GLN A 140 -0.27 -0.93 21.83
CA GLN A 140 -0.66 0.33 21.18
C GLN A 140 -0.17 0.43 19.74
N ARG A 141 1.10 0.09 19.50
CA ARG A 141 1.68 0.17 18.16
C ARG A 141 1.11 -0.87 17.21
N THR A 142 0.79 -2.06 17.71
CA THR A 142 0.32 -3.18 16.90
C THR A 142 -1.19 -3.23 16.72
N ARG A 143 -1.95 -2.25 17.24
CA ARG A 143 -3.42 -2.24 17.25
C ARG A 143 -4.00 -3.56 17.77
N ILE A 144 -3.38 -4.07 18.83
CA ILE A 144 -3.83 -5.25 19.54
C ILE A 144 -4.65 -4.78 20.75
N TYR A 145 -5.86 -5.30 20.84
CA TYR A 145 -6.85 -4.98 21.85
C TYR A 145 -7.12 -6.22 22.71
N PRO A 146 -6.61 -6.25 23.95
CA PRO A 146 -6.95 -7.28 24.91
C PRO A 146 -8.44 -7.24 25.25
N TRP A 147 -9.00 -8.42 25.48
CA TRP A 147 -10.36 -8.59 25.98
C TRP A 147 -10.44 -9.77 26.93
N TYR A 148 -11.46 -9.76 27.79
CA TYR A 148 -11.85 -10.92 28.56
C TYR A 148 -13.36 -11.04 28.61
N TYR A 149 -13.85 -12.26 28.69
CA TYR A 149 -15.27 -12.57 28.72
C TYR A 149 -15.64 -13.19 30.07
N ASP A 150 -16.56 -12.54 30.77
CA ASP A 150 -17.17 -13.06 32.00
C ASP A 150 -18.38 -13.92 31.62
N ILE A 151 -18.23 -15.24 31.79
CA ILE A 151 -19.25 -16.22 31.41
C ILE A 151 -20.50 -16.09 32.28
N ASN A 152 -20.38 -15.67 33.54
CA ASN A 152 -21.53 -15.55 34.43
C ASN A 152 -22.39 -14.35 34.08
N ARG A 153 -21.76 -13.25 33.64
CA ARG A 153 -22.44 -12.01 33.22
C ARG A 153 -22.80 -11.99 31.75
N SER A 154 -22.18 -12.85 30.94
CA SER A 154 -22.27 -12.85 29.48
C SER A 154 -21.83 -11.52 28.85
N GLU A 155 -20.77 -10.95 29.40
CA GLU A 155 -20.22 -9.64 29.04
C GLU A 155 -18.74 -9.75 28.70
N PHE A 156 -18.35 -9.11 27.60
CA PHE A 156 -16.97 -8.78 27.28
C PHE A 156 -16.56 -7.53 28.02
N THR A 157 -15.32 -7.50 28.49
CA THR A 157 -14.62 -6.26 28.80
C THR A 157 -13.44 -6.13 27.86
N LEU A 158 -13.36 -5.01 27.16
CA LEU A 158 -12.33 -4.74 26.17
C LEU A 158 -11.50 -3.54 26.57
N ASP A 159 -10.30 -3.45 26.02
CA ASP A 159 -9.47 -2.25 26.10
C ASP A 159 -10.21 -1.04 25.52
N ASN A 160 -10.19 0.11 26.20
CA ASN A 160 -10.87 1.33 25.74
C ASN A 160 -10.46 1.75 24.31
N ARG A 161 -9.21 1.47 23.93
CA ARG A 161 -8.66 1.76 22.59
C ARG A 161 -9.40 1.03 21.47
N TYR A 162 -10.06 -0.09 21.77
CA TYR A 162 -10.90 -0.83 20.82
C TYR A 162 -12.08 0.04 20.36
N PHE A 163 -12.77 0.66 21.32
CA PHE A 163 -13.92 1.52 21.07
C PHE A 163 -13.51 2.80 20.34
N GLU A 164 -12.41 3.43 20.77
CA GLU A 164 -11.84 4.61 20.11
C GLU A 164 -11.48 4.32 18.65
N HIS A 165 -10.82 3.19 18.37
CA HIS A 165 -10.42 2.81 17.02
C HIS A 165 -11.62 2.54 16.12
N LEU A 166 -12.62 1.80 16.61
CA LEU A 166 -13.82 1.50 15.85
C LEU A 166 -14.80 2.70 15.76
N GLY A 167 -14.60 3.75 16.56
CA GLY A 167 -15.49 4.91 16.61
C GLY A 167 -16.86 4.59 17.21
N ILE A 168 -16.92 3.66 18.17
CA ILE A 168 -18.15 3.23 18.85
C ILE A 168 -18.12 3.65 20.32
N SER A 169 -19.29 3.73 20.95
CA SER A 169 -19.40 4.05 22.37
C SER A 169 -19.14 2.82 23.24
N ALA A 170 -18.34 2.97 24.28
CA ALA A 170 -18.13 1.95 25.29
C ALA A 170 -19.31 1.88 26.28
N GLY A 171 -19.68 0.67 26.71
CA GLY A 171 -20.58 0.47 27.85
C GLY A 171 -19.91 0.82 29.19
N GLU A 172 -20.65 0.71 30.29
CA GLU A 172 -20.09 0.91 31.63
C GLU A 172 -18.88 0.00 31.86
N ASN A 173 -17.76 0.56 32.35
CA ASN A 173 -16.50 -0.16 32.55
C ASN A 173 -15.91 -0.82 31.29
N ASN A 174 -16.11 -0.22 30.11
CA ASN A 174 -15.60 -0.72 28.82
C ASN A 174 -16.15 -2.10 28.43
N THR A 175 -17.44 -2.31 28.69
CA THR A 175 -18.12 -3.59 28.45
C THR A 175 -18.94 -3.61 27.16
N LEU A 176 -19.14 -4.81 26.62
CA LEU A 176 -20.11 -5.15 25.56
C LEU A 176 -20.78 -6.48 25.90
N THR A 177 -22.09 -6.58 25.74
CA THR A 177 -22.79 -7.87 25.83
C THR A 177 -22.43 -8.77 24.64
N MET A 178 -22.63 -10.08 24.79
CA MET A 178 -22.45 -11.03 23.68
C MET A 178 -23.30 -10.66 22.45
N GLU A 179 -24.53 -10.19 22.67
CA GLU A 179 -25.44 -9.78 21.59
C GLU A 179 -24.92 -8.55 20.84
N GLU A 180 -24.48 -7.51 21.55
CA GLU A 180 -23.89 -6.31 20.95
C GLU A 180 -22.65 -6.65 20.13
N TYR A 181 -21.76 -7.48 20.67
CA TYR A 181 -20.55 -7.90 19.97
C TYR A 181 -20.86 -8.69 18.68
N VAL A 182 -21.80 -9.64 18.72
CA VAL A 182 -22.22 -10.40 17.53
C VAL A 182 -22.86 -9.49 16.47
N ASN A 183 -23.61 -8.48 16.91
CA ASN A 183 -24.22 -7.51 16.00
C ASN A 183 -23.18 -6.65 15.27
N MET A 184 -22.02 -6.41 15.88
CA MET A 184 -20.89 -5.74 15.24
C MET A 184 -20.17 -6.61 14.19
N ILE A 185 -20.30 -7.94 14.25
CA ILE A 185 -19.67 -8.84 13.29
C ILE A 185 -20.49 -8.88 11.99
N HIS A 186 -19.78 -8.83 10.86
CA HIS A 186 -20.39 -8.93 9.53
C HIS A 186 -21.23 -10.23 9.41
N PRO A 187 -22.45 -10.17 8.84
CA PRO A 187 -23.37 -11.32 8.79
C PRO A 187 -22.74 -12.63 8.29
N ASP A 188 -21.95 -12.57 7.23
CA ASP A 188 -21.24 -13.73 6.65
C ASP A 188 -20.24 -14.39 7.60
N ASP A 189 -19.68 -13.63 8.55
CA ASP A 189 -18.58 -14.07 9.41
C ASP A 189 -19.10 -14.60 10.77
N ARG A 190 -20.39 -14.37 11.08
CA ARG A 190 -21.01 -14.72 12.38
C ARG A 190 -20.99 -16.22 12.67
N GLN A 191 -21.24 -17.06 11.66
CA GLN A 191 -21.28 -18.51 11.86
C GLN A 191 -19.89 -19.04 12.24
N ALA A 192 -18.85 -18.62 11.52
CA ALA A 192 -17.47 -19.01 11.81
C ALA A 192 -17.03 -18.58 13.22
N MET A 193 -17.42 -17.38 13.64
CA MET A 193 -17.16 -16.88 14.99
C MET A 193 -17.94 -17.67 16.06
N ALA A 194 -19.20 -18.01 15.81
CA ALA A 194 -19.99 -18.84 16.73
C ALA A 194 -19.37 -20.23 16.92
N ASP A 195 -18.94 -20.87 15.82
CA ASP A 195 -18.28 -22.16 15.86
C ASP A 195 -16.97 -22.11 16.66
N ALA A 196 -16.18 -21.05 16.50
CA ALA A 196 -14.96 -20.82 17.27
C ALA A 196 -15.24 -20.65 18.78
N PHE A 197 -16.24 -19.84 19.15
CA PHE A 197 -16.64 -19.67 20.55
C PHE A 197 -17.13 -20.97 21.19
N ILE A 198 -17.87 -21.81 20.46
CA ILE A 198 -18.35 -23.10 20.95
C ILE A 198 -17.18 -24.01 21.33
N VAL A 199 -16.18 -24.12 20.45
CA VAL A 199 -14.98 -24.92 20.71
C VAL A 199 -14.26 -24.39 21.95
N GLN A 200 -14.12 -23.07 22.07
CA GLN A 200 -13.35 -22.47 23.13
C GLN A 200 -14.03 -22.55 24.51
N LEU A 201 -15.36 -22.45 24.54
CA LEU A 201 -16.16 -22.62 25.77
C LEU A 201 -16.25 -24.07 26.22
N SER A 202 -15.98 -25.05 25.34
CA SER A 202 -15.97 -26.47 25.71
C SER A 202 -14.85 -26.86 26.68
N GLY A 203 -13.79 -26.05 26.78
CA GLY A 203 -12.67 -26.28 27.68
C GLY A 203 -11.79 -27.49 27.35
N MET A 204 -11.97 -28.11 26.17
CA MET A 204 -11.25 -29.33 25.77
C MET A 204 -9.96 -29.08 24.99
N GLU A 205 -9.86 -27.95 24.26
CA GLU A 205 -8.68 -27.59 23.44
C GLU A 205 -8.39 -26.08 23.51
N THR A 206 -7.12 -25.70 23.44
CA THR A 206 -6.72 -24.32 23.12
C THR A 206 -6.94 -24.09 21.63
N PHE A 207 -7.78 -23.11 21.28
CA PHE A 207 -8.01 -22.76 19.88
C PHE A 207 -6.83 -21.91 19.38
N ASP A 208 -5.79 -22.56 18.87
CA ASP A 208 -4.56 -21.90 18.40
C ASP A 208 -4.72 -21.21 17.03
N LYS A 209 -5.83 -21.45 16.32
CA LYS A 209 -6.09 -20.80 15.04
C LYS A 209 -6.69 -19.43 15.27
N SER A 210 -6.11 -18.44 14.62
CA SER A 210 -6.71 -17.13 14.54
C SER A 210 -7.95 -17.15 13.63
N VAL A 211 -8.98 -16.38 13.98
CA VAL A 211 -10.21 -16.28 13.20
C VAL A 211 -10.29 -14.87 12.61
N PRO A 212 -10.18 -14.71 11.28
CA PRO A 212 -10.42 -13.43 10.64
C PRO A 212 -11.92 -13.17 10.53
N PHE A 213 -12.35 -11.96 10.87
CA PHE A 213 -13.74 -11.52 10.74
C PHE A 213 -13.79 -10.01 10.51
N ARG A 214 -14.90 -9.52 9.98
CA ARG A 214 -15.12 -8.09 9.78
C ARG A 214 -15.96 -7.50 10.90
N LEU A 215 -15.51 -6.36 11.42
CA LEU A 215 -16.24 -5.56 12.40
C LEU A 215 -16.79 -4.30 11.76
N HIS A 216 -18.01 -3.94 12.17
CA HIS A 216 -18.68 -2.72 11.77
C HIS A 216 -18.12 -1.53 12.57
N ARG A 217 -17.70 -0.49 11.86
CA ARG A 217 -17.24 0.77 12.45
C ARG A 217 -18.40 1.73 12.67
N GLY A 218 -18.20 2.72 13.55
CA GLY A 218 -19.17 3.80 13.79
C GLY A 218 -19.44 4.67 12.56
N ASP A 219 -18.55 4.68 11.57
CA ASP A 219 -18.70 5.39 10.30
C ASP A 219 -19.48 4.61 9.22
N GLY A 220 -19.89 3.36 9.52
CA GLY A 220 -20.65 2.51 8.58
C GLY A 220 -19.78 1.61 7.69
N THR A 221 -18.45 1.66 7.83
CA THR A 221 -17.54 0.80 7.07
C THR A 221 -17.24 -0.51 7.79
N TRP A 222 -16.71 -1.48 7.06
CA TRP A 222 -16.25 -2.76 7.60
C TRP A 222 -14.73 -2.79 7.64
N GLU A 223 -14.18 -3.25 8.75
CA GLU A 223 -12.74 -3.41 8.92
C GLU A 223 -12.41 -4.85 9.29
N TRP A 224 -11.35 -5.40 8.69
CA TRP A 224 -10.88 -6.74 9.01
C TRP A 224 -10.13 -6.78 10.34
N PHE A 225 -10.57 -7.70 11.18
CA PHE A 225 -9.96 -8.04 12.45
C PHE A 225 -9.61 -9.52 12.50
N GLU A 226 -8.72 -9.85 13.42
CA GLU A 226 -8.33 -11.21 13.73
C GLU A 226 -8.36 -11.40 15.25
N GLY A 227 -9.05 -12.46 15.69
CA GLY A 227 -9.19 -12.80 17.10
C GLY A 227 -8.40 -14.04 17.48
N GLN A 228 -7.76 -14.00 18.64
CA GLN A 228 -7.14 -15.16 19.28
C GLN A 228 -7.42 -15.15 20.78
N SER A 229 -7.70 -16.31 21.38
CA SER A 229 -8.09 -16.39 22.79
C SER A 229 -7.61 -17.67 23.47
N THR A 230 -7.58 -17.63 24.80
CA THR A 230 -7.25 -18.73 25.71
C THR A 230 -8.04 -18.59 27.02
N TYR A 231 -7.97 -19.56 27.94
CA TYR A 231 -8.66 -19.52 29.23
C TYR A 231 -7.67 -19.53 30.40
N ILE A 232 -7.95 -18.77 31.47
CA ILE A 232 -6.99 -18.57 32.59
C ILE A 232 -7.15 -19.61 33.73
N ALA A 233 -8.28 -20.32 33.83
CA ALA A 233 -8.43 -21.42 34.78
C ALA A 233 -9.64 -22.28 34.42
N ASN A 234 -9.67 -23.51 34.90
CA ASN A 234 -10.78 -24.45 34.72
C ASN A 234 -11.34 -24.80 36.12
N ILE A 235 -12.61 -24.48 36.39
CA ILE A 235 -13.30 -24.94 37.61
C ILE A 235 -14.37 -25.92 37.14
N SER A 236 -14.22 -27.20 37.51
CA SER A 236 -15.21 -28.24 37.22
C SER A 236 -15.53 -28.42 35.72
N GLY A 237 -14.51 -28.34 34.86
CA GLY A 237 -14.66 -28.56 33.41
C GLY A 237 -15.21 -27.36 32.63
N HIS A 238 -15.41 -26.20 33.29
CA HIS A 238 -15.79 -24.95 32.63
C HIS A 238 -14.68 -23.90 32.81
N PRO A 239 -14.33 -23.14 31.75
CA PRO A 239 -13.39 -22.04 31.86
C PRO A 239 -13.93 -20.99 32.85
N TYR A 240 -13.12 -20.59 33.82
CA TYR A 240 -13.47 -19.56 34.81
C TYR A 240 -13.47 -18.16 34.19
N ARG A 241 -12.58 -17.91 33.23
CA ARG A 241 -12.44 -16.64 32.51
C ARG A 241 -11.78 -16.89 31.17
N LEU A 242 -12.43 -16.45 30.09
CA LEU A 242 -11.86 -16.45 28.76
C LEU A 242 -11.15 -15.11 28.53
N VAL A 243 -9.95 -15.15 27.98
CA VAL A 243 -9.14 -13.97 27.67
C VAL A 243 -8.62 -14.06 26.26
N GLY A 244 -8.43 -12.94 25.60
CA GLY A 244 -7.90 -12.94 24.26
C GLY A 244 -7.39 -11.59 23.82
N ILE A 245 -6.96 -11.57 22.57
CA ILE A 245 -6.63 -10.38 21.83
C ILE A 245 -7.47 -10.33 20.56
N CYS A 246 -7.73 -9.11 20.13
CA CYS A 246 -8.34 -8.79 18.84
C CYS A 246 -7.41 -7.79 18.17
N MET A 247 -7.04 -7.99 16.91
CA MET A 247 -6.12 -7.10 16.20
C MET A 247 -6.67 -6.72 14.83
N SER A 248 -6.49 -5.46 14.44
CA SER A 248 -6.83 -5.03 13.08
C SER A 248 -5.82 -5.62 12.09
N ILE A 249 -6.32 -6.28 11.04
CA ILE A 249 -5.53 -6.82 9.93
C ILE A 249 -5.84 -6.10 8.61
N GLN A 250 -6.49 -4.93 8.69
CA GLN A 250 -6.90 -4.18 7.50
C GLN A 250 -5.70 -3.78 6.64
N GLU A 251 -4.63 -3.28 7.25
CA GLU A 251 -3.40 -2.90 6.53
C GLU A 251 -2.79 -4.10 5.79
N TYR A 252 -2.81 -5.28 6.40
CA TYR A 252 -2.36 -6.51 5.75
C TYR A 252 -3.24 -6.86 4.53
N LYS A 253 -4.56 -6.72 4.65
CA LYS A 253 -5.50 -6.94 3.55
C LYS A 253 -5.33 -5.94 2.41
N ASP A 254 -5.07 -4.68 2.72
CA ASP A 254 -4.84 -3.64 1.72
C ASP A 254 -3.54 -3.89 0.93
N ILE A 255 -2.48 -4.30 1.62
CA ILE A 255 -1.20 -4.68 0.99
C ILE A 255 -1.39 -5.93 0.12
N GLU A 256 -2.09 -6.96 0.61
CA GLU A 256 -2.39 -8.19 -0.13
C GLU A 256 -3.15 -7.87 -1.43
N ASN A 257 -4.19 -7.05 -1.35
CA ASN A 257 -4.97 -6.63 -2.52
C ASN A 257 -4.12 -5.84 -3.53
N THR A 258 -3.32 -4.87 -3.05
CA THR A 258 -2.41 -4.10 -3.89
C THR A 258 -1.42 -5.00 -4.62
N LEU A 259 -0.89 -6.02 -3.94
CA LEU A 259 0.02 -6.99 -4.52
C LEU A 259 -0.67 -7.84 -5.60
N ILE A 260 -1.90 -8.29 -5.35
CA ILE A 260 -2.69 -9.06 -6.31
C ILE A 260 -2.95 -8.23 -7.58
N GLU A 261 -3.33 -6.96 -7.44
CA GLU A 261 -3.56 -6.06 -8.57
C GLU A 261 -2.29 -5.79 -9.37
N ALA A 262 -1.17 -5.50 -8.69
CA ALA A 262 0.13 -5.30 -9.35
C ALA A 262 0.56 -6.55 -10.12
N ARG A 263 0.38 -7.74 -9.53
CA ARG A 263 0.67 -9.01 -10.18
C ARG A 263 -0.19 -9.23 -11.43
N LYS A 264 -1.50 -9.01 -11.35
CA LYS A 264 -2.41 -9.14 -12.51
C LYS A 264 -1.98 -8.22 -13.66
N LYS A 265 -1.60 -6.97 -13.33
CA LYS A 265 -1.11 -6.01 -14.32
C LYS A 265 0.20 -6.46 -14.98
N ALA A 266 1.11 -7.03 -14.20
CA ALA A 266 2.36 -7.58 -14.73
C ALA A 266 2.12 -8.80 -15.64
N GLU A 267 1.28 -9.75 -15.21
CA GLU A 267 0.92 -10.94 -15.99
C GLU A 267 0.26 -10.56 -17.33
N GLU A 268 -0.63 -9.56 -17.34
CA GLU A 268 -1.25 -9.09 -18.58
C GLU A 268 -0.23 -8.41 -19.51
N SER A 269 0.68 -7.59 -18.97
CA SER A 269 1.77 -6.98 -19.75
C SER A 269 2.68 -8.04 -20.39
N ASP A 270 3.05 -9.08 -19.65
CA ASP A 270 3.87 -10.16 -20.16
C ASP A 270 3.14 -10.96 -21.24
N ARG A 271 1.84 -11.21 -21.06
CA ARG A 271 1.00 -11.87 -22.06
C ARG A 271 0.96 -11.08 -23.38
N LEU A 272 0.75 -9.77 -23.31
CA LEU A 272 0.76 -8.88 -24.47
C LEU A 272 2.13 -8.85 -25.16
N LYS A 273 3.23 -8.85 -24.38
CA LYS A 273 4.59 -8.90 -24.91
C LYS A 273 4.91 -10.22 -25.61
N MET A 274 4.43 -11.36 -25.07
CA MET A 274 4.61 -12.66 -25.72
C MET A 274 3.79 -12.75 -27.01
N ALA A 275 2.54 -12.29 -26.99
CA ALA A 275 1.71 -12.21 -28.20
C ALA A 275 2.36 -11.33 -29.28
N PHE A 276 2.96 -10.21 -28.89
CA PHE A 276 3.75 -9.35 -29.78
C PHE A 276 4.89 -10.11 -30.47
N LEU A 277 5.76 -10.76 -29.70
CA LEU A 277 6.91 -11.49 -30.26
C LEU A 277 6.48 -12.62 -31.19
N ALA A 278 5.40 -13.32 -30.85
CA ALA A 278 4.84 -14.39 -31.69
C ALA A 278 4.30 -13.84 -33.02
N ASN A 279 3.49 -12.77 -32.98
CA ASN A 279 2.94 -12.13 -34.17
C ASN A 279 4.03 -11.56 -35.07
N MET A 280 5.03 -10.89 -34.49
CA MET A 280 6.17 -10.37 -35.25
C MET A 280 6.95 -11.48 -35.96
N SER A 281 7.17 -12.61 -35.28
CA SER A 281 7.85 -13.76 -35.88
C SER A 281 7.10 -14.29 -37.10
N HIS A 282 5.76 -14.28 -37.07
CA HIS A 282 4.93 -14.71 -38.20
C HIS A 282 4.97 -13.72 -39.38
N GLU A 283 4.82 -12.42 -39.08
CA GLU A 283 4.86 -11.35 -40.08
C GLU A 283 6.24 -11.20 -40.73
N ILE A 284 7.33 -11.54 -40.03
CA ILE A 284 8.69 -11.60 -40.60
C ILE A 284 8.88 -12.83 -41.48
N ARG A 285 8.40 -14.01 -41.02
CA ARG A 285 8.61 -15.29 -41.73
C ARG A 285 7.92 -15.32 -43.10
N THR A 286 6.76 -14.69 -43.23
CA THR A 286 5.95 -14.73 -44.46
C THR A 286 6.67 -14.09 -45.67
N PRO A 287 7.10 -12.82 -45.63
CA PRO A 287 7.85 -12.21 -46.73
C PRO A 287 9.22 -12.87 -46.92
N LEU A 288 9.88 -13.31 -45.84
CA LEU A 288 11.16 -14.01 -45.93
C LEU A 288 11.03 -15.32 -46.72
N ASN A 289 10.01 -16.13 -46.42
CA ASN A 289 9.76 -17.38 -47.13
C ASN A 289 9.40 -17.14 -48.60
N ALA A 290 8.66 -16.06 -48.90
CA ALA A 290 8.38 -15.67 -50.27
C ALA A 290 9.66 -15.27 -51.04
N ILE A 291 10.55 -14.48 -50.41
CA ILE A 291 11.85 -14.10 -51.00
C ILE A 291 12.69 -15.32 -51.29
N VAL A 292 12.85 -16.23 -50.31
CA VAL A 292 13.64 -17.47 -50.48
C VAL A 292 13.01 -18.35 -51.56
N GLY A 293 11.70 -18.59 -51.50
CA GLY A 293 11.00 -19.45 -52.44
C GLY A 293 11.07 -18.95 -53.89
N PHE A 294 10.82 -17.66 -54.14
CA PHE A 294 10.95 -17.09 -55.49
C PHE A 294 12.41 -17.06 -55.96
N SER A 295 13.37 -16.83 -55.06
CA SER A 295 14.80 -16.90 -55.41
C SER A 295 15.22 -18.32 -55.78
N ASP A 296 14.74 -19.33 -55.05
CA ASP A 296 15.02 -20.75 -55.32
C ASP A 296 14.41 -21.19 -56.66
N VAL A 297 13.19 -20.74 -56.99
CA VAL A 297 12.55 -21.02 -58.28
C VAL A 297 13.34 -20.41 -59.43
N ILE A 298 13.72 -19.12 -59.34
CA ILE A 298 14.57 -18.47 -60.34
C ILE A 298 15.89 -19.23 -60.49
N GLY A 299 16.54 -19.62 -59.38
CA GLY A 299 17.83 -20.31 -59.41
C GLY A 299 17.76 -21.74 -59.97
N SER A 300 16.68 -22.47 -59.69
CA SER A 300 16.56 -23.90 -60.03
C SER A 300 15.93 -24.15 -61.40
N THR A 301 15.10 -23.22 -61.89
CA THR A 301 14.34 -23.37 -63.15
C THR A 301 14.60 -22.22 -64.12
N TYR A 302 15.76 -21.55 -63.99
CA TYR A 302 16.09 -20.34 -64.73
C TYR A 302 15.76 -20.46 -66.22
N ASP A 303 16.34 -21.44 -66.92
CA ASP A 303 16.18 -21.65 -68.36
C ASP A 303 14.77 -22.09 -68.79
N GLU A 304 13.92 -22.53 -67.86
CA GLU A 304 12.54 -22.97 -68.11
C GLU A 304 11.51 -21.84 -67.98
N LEU A 305 11.87 -20.74 -67.30
CA LEU A 305 11.02 -19.57 -67.10
C LEU A 305 11.11 -18.58 -68.26
N SER A 306 9.97 -18.04 -68.67
CA SER A 306 9.93 -16.89 -69.59
C SER A 306 10.53 -15.63 -68.97
N GLU A 307 10.91 -14.68 -69.80
CA GLU A 307 11.44 -13.38 -69.34
C GLU A 307 10.42 -12.62 -68.48
N GLU A 308 9.13 -12.74 -68.80
CA GLU A 308 8.03 -12.15 -68.05
C GLU A 308 7.88 -12.79 -66.65
N GLU A 309 7.92 -14.12 -66.54
CA GLU A 309 7.85 -14.83 -65.25
C GLU A 309 9.04 -14.52 -64.36
N ARG A 310 10.25 -14.41 -64.95
CA ARG A 310 11.45 -13.99 -64.19
C ARG A 310 11.30 -12.56 -63.67
N ALA A 311 10.82 -11.64 -64.50
CA ALA A 311 10.58 -10.26 -64.09
C ALA A 311 9.51 -10.17 -62.98
N ASP A 312 8.48 -11.01 -63.05
CA ASP A 312 7.43 -11.12 -62.03
C ASP A 312 7.97 -11.63 -60.69
N PHE A 313 8.80 -12.68 -60.68
CA PHE A 313 9.42 -13.15 -59.44
C PHE A 313 10.41 -12.14 -58.85
N VAL A 314 11.23 -11.47 -59.67
CA VAL A 314 12.10 -10.39 -59.20
C VAL A 314 11.28 -9.26 -58.58
N ARG A 315 10.17 -8.86 -59.22
CA ARG A 315 9.24 -7.85 -58.67
C ARG A 315 8.69 -8.30 -57.31
N LEU A 316 8.25 -9.55 -57.19
CA LEU A 316 7.72 -10.09 -55.93
C LEU A 316 8.78 -10.13 -54.82
N ILE A 317 10.03 -10.49 -55.14
CA ILE A 317 11.15 -10.43 -54.19
C ILE A 317 11.39 -9.00 -53.70
N SER A 318 11.42 -8.01 -54.61
CA SER A 318 11.59 -6.61 -54.25
C SER A 318 10.46 -6.10 -53.34
N ILE A 319 9.20 -6.40 -53.68
CA ILE A 319 8.03 -6.02 -52.86
C ILE A 319 8.13 -6.60 -51.46
N ASN A 320 8.44 -7.89 -51.33
CA ASN A 320 8.57 -8.55 -50.02
C ASN A 320 9.78 -8.03 -49.22
N SER A 321 10.87 -7.65 -49.90
CA SER A 321 12.05 -7.07 -49.25
C SER A 321 11.75 -5.68 -48.69
N GLU A 322 11.08 -4.82 -49.45
CA GLU A 322 10.62 -3.52 -48.97
C GLU A 322 9.65 -3.65 -47.79
N HIS A 323 8.76 -4.65 -47.83
CA HIS A 323 7.85 -4.92 -46.72
C HIS A 323 8.61 -5.34 -45.46
N LEU A 324 9.61 -6.21 -45.57
CA LEU A 324 10.41 -6.67 -44.44
C LEU A 324 11.22 -5.53 -43.80
N VAL A 325 11.81 -4.64 -44.61
CA VAL A 325 12.53 -3.46 -44.08
C VAL A 325 11.59 -2.57 -43.29
N ARG A 326 10.40 -2.26 -43.83
CA ARG A 326 9.39 -1.44 -43.13
C ARG A 326 8.94 -2.08 -41.81
N LEU A 327 8.74 -3.40 -41.81
CA LEU A 327 8.41 -4.18 -40.60
C LEU A 327 9.49 -4.04 -39.50
N ILE A 328 10.76 -4.11 -39.89
CA ILE A 328 11.89 -3.96 -38.95
C ILE A 328 11.94 -2.52 -38.42
N ASP A 329 11.78 -1.52 -39.29
CA ASP A 329 11.77 -0.11 -38.90
C ASP A 329 10.62 0.20 -37.91
N ASP A 330 9.40 -0.31 -38.18
CA ASP A 330 8.25 -0.18 -37.28
C ASP A 330 8.54 -0.77 -35.88
N VAL A 331 9.19 -1.94 -35.81
CA VAL A 331 9.57 -2.58 -34.54
C VAL A 331 10.63 -1.77 -33.80
N LEU A 332 11.62 -1.24 -34.52
CA LEU A 332 12.67 -0.42 -33.92
C LEU A 332 12.12 0.90 -33.40
N ASP A 333 11.22 1.55 -34.14
CA ASP A 333 10.54 2.76 -33.67
C ASP A 333 9.69 2.45 -32.44
N LEU A 334 8.90 1.37 -32.44
CA LEU A 334 8.15 0.95 -31.25
C LEU A 334 9.06 0.69 -30.04
N SER A 335 10.20 0.00 -30.23
CA SER A 335 11.15 -0.27 -29.15
C SER A 335 11.77 1.02 -28.58
N LYS A 336 12.06 2.01 -29.43
CA LYS A 336 12.55 3.32 -28.99
C LYS A 336 11.46 4.11 -28.27
N ILE A 337 10.20 3.99 -28.70
CA ILE A 337 9.04 4.58 -28.03
C ILE A 337 8.91 4.00 -26.61
N GLU A 338 8.89 2.67 -26.46
CA GLU A 338 8.68 2.02 -25.17
C GLU A 338 9.79 2.30 -24.15
N SER A 339 11.01 2.50 -24.64
CA SER A 339 12.15 2.84 -23.80
C SER A 339 12.27 4.34 -23.49
N ASN A 340 11.34 5.18 -23.98
CA ASN A 340 11.43 6.64 -23.95
C ASN A 340 12.77 7.17 -24.49
N THR A 341 13.34 6.49 -25.49
CA THR A 341 14.63 6.86 -26.09
C THR A 341 14.51 7.58 -27.42
N ILE A 342 13.29 7.78 -27.95
CA ILE A 342 13.11 8.63 -29.14
C ILE A 342 13.55 10.06 -28.81
N LYS A 343 14.53 10.54 -29.57
CA LYS A 343 14.90 11.95 -29.59
C LYS A 343 14.07 12.64 -30.66
N PHE A 344 13.26 13.60 -30.25
CA PHE A 344 12.56 14.51 -31.15
C PHE A 344 13.42 15.74 -31.42
N THR A 345 13.47 16.15 -32.68
CA THR A 345 14.18 17.34 -33.13
C THR A 345 13.17 18.36 -33.60
N PHE A 346 12.81 19.28 -32.71
CA PHE A 346 11.85 20.33 -32.98
C PHE A 346 12.50 21.47 -33.77
N THR A 347 11.92 21.79 -34.92
CA THR A 347 12.34 22.87 -35.81
C THR A 347 11.11 23.59 -36.34
N ASP A 348 11.27 24.85 -36.72
CA ASP A 348 10.20 25.58 -37.39
C ASP A 348 9.97 24.99 -38.79
N CYS A 349 8.76 24.50 -39.06
CA CYS A 349 8.43 23.68 -40.23
C CYS A 349 7.29 24.30 -41.03
N SER A 350 7.55 24.61 -42.30
CA SER A 350 6.53 24.98 -43.30
C SER A 350 5.69 23.75 -43.65
N LEU A 351 4.40 23.78 -43.29
CA LEU A 351 3.46 22.71 -43.63
C LEU A 351 3.23 22.64 -45.13
N GLN A 352 3.21 23.77 -45.85
CA GLN A 352 3.07 23.76 -47.30
C GLN A 352 4.23 23.03 -47.98
N SER A 353 5.47 23.33 -47.57
CA SER A 353 6.67 22.67 -48.12
C SER A 353 6.65 21.16 -47.83
N LEU A 354 6.29 20.78 -46.61
CA LEU A 354 6.17 19.37 -46.22
C LEU A 354 5.14 18.62 -47.07
N MET A 355 3.94 19.19 -47.26
CA MET A 355 2.88 18.55 -48.06
C MET A 355 3.27 18.45 -49.54
N MET A 356 3.91 19.47 -50.12
CA MET A 356 4.40 19.43 -51.49
C MET A 356 5.47 18.36 -51.70
N ASP A 357 6.37 18.18 -50.72
CA ASP A 357 7.40 17.16 -50.80
C ASP A 357 6.79 15.75 -50.71
N ILE A 358 5.79 15.54 -49.85
CA ILE A 358 5.02 14.30 -49.79
C ILE A 358 4.30 14.04 -51.12
N GLU A 359 3.65 15.05 -51.71
CA GLU A 359 2.94 14.91 -52.99
C GLU A 359 3.87 14.46 -54.13
N LYS A 360 5.05 15.07 -54.24
CA LYS A 360 6.07 14.67 -55.22
C LYS A 360 6.51 13.22 -55.04
N GLU A 361 6.71 12.78 -53.79
CA GLU A 361 7.08 11.39 -53.49
C GLU A 361 5.98 10.40 -53.86
N GLN A 362 4.71 10.73 -53.63
CA GLN A 362 3.59 9.88 -54.01
C GLN A 362 3.41 9.82 -55.53
N ALA A 363 3.67 10.91 -56.25
CA ALA A 363 3.60 10.97 -57.71
C ALA A 363 4.59 10.02 -58.41
N MET A 364 5.69 9.64 -57.75
CA MET A 364 6.66 8.66 -58.28
C MET A 364 6.17 7.21 -58.21
N LYS A 365 5.07 6.92 -57.49
CA LYS A 365 4.50 5.58 -57.31
C LYS A 365 3.03 5.53 -57.75
N PRO A 366 2.72 5.87 -59.03
CA PRO A 366 1.35 5.97 -59.48
C PRO A 366 0.64 4.61 -59.38
N ILE A 367 -0.58 4.62 -58.83
CA ILE A 367 -1.52 3.51 -58.93
C ILE A 367 -2.53 3.92 -59.99
N SER A 368 -2.75 3.07 -60.98
CA SER A 368 -3.83 3.29 -61.95
C SER A 368 -5.16 3.36 -61.20
N GLU A 369 -5.95 4.41 -61.45
CA GLU A 369 -7.32 4.60 -60.93
C GLU A 369 -7.50 5.29 -59.55
N ILE A 370 -6.42 5.81 -58.94
CA ILE A 370 -6.48 6.63 -57.71
C ILE A 370 -5.84 8.00 -57.93
N GLU A 371 -6.59 9.08 -57.70
CA GLU A 371 -6.07 10.45 -57.65
C GLU A 371 -5.45 10.73 -56.28
N ILE A 372 -4.17 11.11 -56.23
CA ILE A 372 -3.51 11.53 -54.99
C ILE A 372 -3.17 13.00 -55.11
N ARG A 373 -3.71 13.84 -54.21
CA ARG A 373 -3.54 15.28 -54.31
C ARG A 373 -3.44 15.97 -52.95
N ALA A 374 -2.53 16.93 -52.84
CA ALA A 374 -2.41 17.78 -51.67
C ALA A 374 -3.41 18.95 -51.73
N SER A 375 -3.99 19.30 -50.57
CA SER A 375 -4.91 20.42 -50.39
C SER A 375 -4.50 21.24 -49.17
N PHE A 376 -4.23 22.53 -49.35
CA PHE A 376 -3.82 23.42 -48.27
C PHE A 376 -4.24 24.86 -48.57
N PRO A 377 -4.36 25.73 -47.55
CA PRO A 377 -4.66 27.15 -47.73
C PRO A 377 -3.57 27.88 -48.55
N ASN A 378 -3.91 29.06 -49.07
CA ASN A 378 -2.97 29.89 -49.83
C ASN A 378 -1.85 30.48 -48.96
N GLU A 379 -2.12 30.69 -47.67
CA GLU A 379 -1.14 31.16 -46.69
C GLU A 379 -0.43 29.96 -46.06
N ASP A 380 0.91 30.01 -46.03
CA ASP A 380 1.70 28.95 -45.41
C ASP A 380 1.63 29.02 -43.89
N VAL A 381 1.63 27.85 -43.26
CA VAL A 381 1.56 27.69 -41.82
C VAL A 381 2.87 27.08 -41.33
N TYR A 382 3.49 27.78 -40.38
CA TYR A 382 4.70 27.34 -39.71
C TYR A 382 4.35 26.79 -38.34
N ILE A 383 4.82 25.57 -38.04
CA ILE A 383 4.69 24.97 -36.71
C ILE A 383 6.04 24.50 -36.19
N ASN A 384 6.24 24.63 -34.88
CA ASN A 384 7.39 24.07 -34.20
C ASN A 384 7.17 22.56 -34.00
N THR A 385 7.79 21.73 -34.85
CA THR A 385 7.57 20.28 -34.85
C THR A 385 8.80 19.51 -35.35
N ASP A 386 8.78 18.19 -35.21
CA ASP A 386 9.74 17.32 -35.88
C ASP A 386 9.20 16.96 -37.28
N ALA A 387 9.74 17.62 -38.30
CA ALA A 387 9.30 17.44 -39.69
C ALA A 387 9.42 15.99 -40.18
N THR A 388 10.43 15.25 -39.70
CA THR A 388 10.65 13.85 -40.13
C THR A 388 9.58 12.95 -39.53
N ARG A 389 9.26 13.14 -38.25
CA ARG A 389 8.22 12.36 -37.57
C ARG A 389 6.81 12.73 -38.04
N LEU A 390 6.56 14.01 -38.31
CA LEU A 390 5.28 14.42 -38.88
C LEU A 390 5.08 13.85 -40.29
N LYS A 391 6.13 13.89 -41.13
CA LYS A 391 6.12 13.23 -42.44
C LYS A 391 5.80 11.74 -42.34
N GLN A 392 6.38 11.05 -41.35
CA GLN A 392 6.13 9.63 -41.11
C GLN A 392 4.64 9.36 -40.81
N VAL A 393 4.00 10.19 -40.00
CA VAL A 393 2.55 10.08 -39.69
C VAL A 393 1.71 10.23 -40.95
N VAL A 394 1.94 11.28 -41.74
CA VAL A 394 1.17 11.54 -42.96
C VAL A 394 1.38 10.43 -44.00
N CYS A 395 2.62 9.99 -44.20
CA CYS A 395 2.94 8.88 -45.10
C CYS A 395 2.29 7.57 -44.65
N ASN A 396 2.21 7.29 -43.34
CA ASN A 396 1.53 6.11 -42.82
C ASN A 396 0.02 6.13 -43.11
N PHE A 397 -0.64 7.28 -42.95
CA PHE A 397 -2.04 7.43 -43.32
C PHE A 397 -2.25 7.27 -44.83
N ILE A 398 -1.41 7.88 -45.67
CA ILE A 398 -1.50 7.72 -47.14
C ILE A 398 -1.30 6.26 -47.53
N ASN A 399 -0.33 5.55 -46.93
CA ASN A 399 -0.10 4.13 -47.21
C ASN A 399 -1.31 3.26 -46.80
N ASN A 400 -1.96 3.58 -45.68
CA ASN A 400 -3.22 2.94 -45.30
C ASN A 400 -4.31 3.25 -46.33
N ALA A 401 -4.52 4.51 -46.70
CA ALA A 401 -5.50 4.91 -47.71
C ALA A 401 -5.28 4.17 -49.06
N ARG A 402 -4.04 4.06 -49.52
CA ARG A 402 -3.66 3.30 -50.73
C ARG A 402 -3.98 1.82 -50.64
N LYS A 403 -3.89 1.23 -49.45
CA LYS A 403 -4.19 -0.19 -49.21
C LYS A 403 -5.69 -0.49 -49.24
N PHE A 404 -6.53 0.49 -48.86
CA PHE A 404 -7.97 0.28 -48.68
C PHE A 404 -8.84 0.98 -49.74
N THR A 405 -8.23 1.71 -50.67
CA THR A 405 -8.91 2.37 -51.79
C THR A 405 -8.53 1.68 -53.10
N GLU A 406 -9.52 1.13 -53.80
CA GLU A 406 -9.30 0.51 -55.12
C GLU A 406 -9.43 1.54 -56.25
N LYS A 407 -10.42 2.44 -56.16
CA LYS A 407 -10.72 3.49 -57.13
C LYS A 407 -11.20 4.74 -56.40
N GLY A 408 -10.84 5.92 -56.92
CA GLY A 408 -11.30 7.20 -56.37
C GLY A 408 -10.15 8.14 -56.04
N TYR A 409 -10.13 8.71 -54.83
CA TYR A 409 -9.12 9.69 -54.45
C TYR A 409 -8.53 9.44 -53.06
N ILE A 410 -7.34 9.98 -52.87
CA ILE A 410 -6.67 10.17 -51.58
C ILE A 410 -6.25 11.64 -51.53
N HIS A 411 -6.95 12.41 -50.71
CA HIS A 411 -6.65 13.82 -50.49
C HIS A 411 -6.00 14.00 -49.14
N PHE A 412 -4.92 14.79 -49.08
CA PHE A 412 -4.25 15.06 -47.82
C PHE A 412 -3.85 16.52 -47.74
N GLY A 413 -3.66 17.03 -46.54
CA GLY A 413 -3.57 18.46 -46.39
C GLY A 413 -3.55 18.94 -44.96
N TYR A 414 -3.67 20.26 -44.82
CA TYR A 414 -3.89 20.88 -43.53
C TYR A 414 -4.89 22.03 -43.65
N ALA A 415 -5.55 22.34 -42.54
CA ALA A 415 -6.40 23.51 -42.38
C ALA A 415 -6.24 24.05 -40.95
N VAL A 416 -6.20 25.37 -40.80
CA VAL A 416 -6.26 26.02 -39.48
C VAL A 416 -7.66 25.81 -38.91
N ASP A 417 -7.75 25.40 -37.64
CA ASP A 417 -9.05 25.14 -37.03
C ASP A 417 -9.86 26.46 -36.91
N PRO A 418 -11.06 26.54 -37.50
CA PRO A 418 -11.85 27.77 -37.50
C PRO A 418 -12.46 28.09 -36.12
N VAL A 419 -12.52 27.12 -35.21
CA VAL A 419 -13.09 27.25 -33.86
C VAL A 419 -11.98 27.50 -32.83
N ASN A 420 -10.80 26.92 -33.01
CA ASN A 420 -9.65 27.10 -32.11
C ASN A 420 -8.40 27.51 -32.88
N ALA A 421 -8.19 28.82 -33.03
CA ALA A 421 -7.09 29.39 -33.83
C ALA A 421 -5.67 29.01 -33.35
N ASP A 422 -5.56 28.38 -32.18
CA ASP A 422 -4.32 27.88 -31.59
C ASP A 422 -3.96 26.45 -32.05
N PHE A 423 -4.70 25.88 -33.01
CA PHE A 423 -4.47 24.53 -33.52
C PHE A 423 -4.55 24.46 -35.05
N VAL A 424 -3.77 23.53 -35.61
CA VAL A 424 -3.81 23.16 -37.03
C VAL A 424 -4.22 21.69 -37.17
N ASN A 425 -5.16 21.44 -38.07
CA ASN A 425 -5.66 20.10 -38.39
C ASN A 425 -5.01 19.61 -39.67
N ILE A 426 -4.17 18.59 -39.56
CA ILE A 426 -3.57 17.85 -40.68
C ILE A 426 -4.43 16.63 -40.96
N PHE A 427 -4.78 16.37 -42.21
CA PHE A 427 -5.69 15.28 -42.55
C PHE A 427 -5.25 14.46 -43.75
N VAL A 428 -5.70 13.21 -43.79
CA VAL A 428 -5.66 12.33 -44.96
C VAL A 428 -7.04 11.70 -45.10
N GLU A 429 -7.66 11.88 -46.25
CA GLU A 429 -9.00 11.44 -46.60
C GLU A 429 -8.94 10.49 -47.80
N ASP A 430 -9.65 9.38 -47.72
CA ASP A 430 -9.75 8.37 -48.76
C ASP A 430 -11.21 8.01 -49.05
N THR A 431 -11.48 7.46 -50.24
CA THR A 431 -12.80 6.93 -50.65
C THR A 431 -12.85 5.40 -50.60
N GLY A 432 -12.07 4.78 -49.71
CA GLY A 432 -11.93 3.34 -49.60
C GLY A 432 -13.07 2.64 -48.87
N SER A 433 -12.80 1.44 -48.34
CA SER A 433 -13.83 0.59 -47.72
C SER A 433 -14.45 1.16 -46.43
N GLY A 434 -13.83 2.16 -45.81
CA GLY A 434 -14.23 2.69 -44.50
C GLY A 434 -13.95 1.71 -43.34
N ILE A 435 -14.30 2.15 -42.12
CA ILE A 435 -14.04 1.45 -40.85
C ILE A 435 -15.34 1.35 -40.04
N PRO A 436 -15.73 0.14 -39.57
CA PRO A 436 -16.90 -0.04 -38.71
C PRO A 436 -16.80 0.77 -37.42
N GLN A 437 -17.92 1.33 -36.95
CA GLN A 437 -17.95 2.25 -35.81
C GLN A 437 -17.39 1.61 -34.52
N GLU A 438 -17.66 0.32 -34.33
CA GLU A 438 -17.14 -0.48 -33.22
C GLU A 438 -15.61 -0.60 -33.22
N CYS A 439 -14.98 -0.57 -34.40
CA CYS A 439 -13.54 -0.73 -34.56
C CYS A 439 -12.76 0.59 -34.44
N GLN A 440 -13.40 1.75 -34.63
CA GLN A 440 -12.72 3.05 -34.77
C GLN A 440 -11.88 3.47 -33.55
N LYS A 441 -12.21 2.97 -32.35
CA LYS A 441 -11.39 3.22 -31.15
C LYS A 441 -10.16 2.31 -31.09
N GLU A 442 -10.33 1.06 -31.50
CA GLU A 442 -9.32 0.01 -31.39
C GLU A 442 -8.28 0.07 -32.52
N ILE A 443 -8.54 0.78 -33.63
CA ILE A 443 -7.56 0.87 -34.74
C ILE A 443 -6.23 1.53 -34.37
N PHE A 444 -6.19 2.31 -33.28
CA PHE A 444 -4.97 2.90 -32.76
C PHE A 444 -4.26 2.00 -31.74
N ASP A 445 -4.90 0.89 -31.35
CA ASP A 445 -4.28 -0.12 -30.51
C ASP A 445 -3.26 -0.92 -31.31
N ARG A 446 -2.24 -1.39 -30.59
CA ARG A 446 -1.12 -2.10 -31.19
C ARG A 446 -1.61 -3.43 -31.76
N PHE A 447 -1.15 -3.75 -32.98
CA PHE A 447 -1.46 -5.00 -33.70
C PHE A 447 -2.93 -5.15 -34.11
N TYR A 448 -3.75 -4.13 -33.91
CA TYR A 448 -5.13 -4.18 -34.31
C TYR A 448 -5.25 -4.15 -35.83
N LYS A 449 -6.08 -5.05 -36.36
CA LYS A 449 -6.44 -5.10 -37.77
C LYS A 449 -7.92 -5.39 -37.86
N VAL A 450 -8.65 -4.56 -38.61
CA VAL A 450 -10.07 -4.80 -38.93
C VAL A 450 -10.22 -6.07 -39.78
N ASP A 451 -9.26 -6.33 -40.67
CA ASP A 451 -9.20 -7.54 -41.50
C ASP A 451 -7.84 -8.22 -41.36
N THR A 452 -7.83 -9.38 -40.71
CA THR A 452 -6.65 -10.19 -40.45
C THR A 452 -6.03 -10.76 -41.74
N PHE A 453 -6.79 -10.84 -42.84
CA PHE A 453 -6.31 -11.37 -44.11
C PHE A 453 -5.59 -10.32 -44.98
N LYS A 454 -5.76 -9.03 -44.68
CA LYS A 454 -5.08 -7.93 -45.41
C LYS A 454 -3.69 -7.64 -44.84
N GLN A 455 -2.66 -7.75 -45.68
CA GLN A 455 -1.24 -7.53 -45.32
C GLN A 455 -0.97 -6.19 -44.61
N GLY A 456 -0.31 -6.20 -43.46
CA GLY A 456 0.10 -5.01 -42.71
C GLY A 456 0.50 -5.37 -41.29
N THR A 457 1.23 -4.52 -40.61
CA THR A 457 1.84 -4.84 -39.31
C THR A 457 0.88 -4.65 -38.12
N GLY A 458 -0.16 -3.83 -38.32
CA GLY A 458 -1.01 -3.33 -37.22
C GLY A 458 -0.28 -2.38 -36.27
N LEU A 459 0.96 -1.98 -36.59
CA LEU A 459 1.76 -1.07 -35.78
C LEU A 459 1.69 0.37 -36.26
N GLY A 460 1.49 0.60 -37.56
CA GLY A 460 1.56 1.92 -38.17
C GLY A 460 0.72 2.99 -37.47
N LEU A 461 -0.56 2.71 -37.18
CA LEU A 461 -1.45 3.68 -36.50
C LEU A 461 -1.10 3.87 -35.03
N SER A 462 -0.66 2.82 -34.33
CA SER A 462 -0.21 2.94 -32.93
C SER A 462 1.08 3.77 -32.80
N ILE A 463 1.99 3.65 -33.78
CA ILE A 463 3.20 4.49 -33.89
C ILE A 463 2.78 5.94 -34.18
N CYS A 464 1.83 6.16 -35.11
CA CYS A 464 1.32 7.50 -35.40
C CYS A 464 0.74 8.17 -34.15
N LYS A 465 -0.11 7.45 -33.40
CA LYS A 465 -0.68 7.94 -32.14
C LYS A 465 0.42 8.37 -31.17
N THR A 466 1.43 7.51 -30.96
CA THR A 466 2.50 7.84 -30.01
C THR A 466 3.35 9.03 -30.47
N ILE A 467 3.63 9.14 -31.77
CA ILE A 467 4.34 10.31 -32.33
C ILE A 467 3.52 11.57 -32.09
N VAL A 468 2.22 11.56 -32.41
CA VAL A 468 1.34 12.73 -32.26
C VAL A 468 1.21 13.17 -30.79
N GLU A 469 1.08 12.22 -29.86
CA GLU A 469 1.07 12.50 -28.42
C GLU A 469 2.38 13.19 -27.97
N HIS A 470 3.54 12.78 -28.50
CA HIS A 470 4.83 13.44 -28.21
C HIS A 470 4.96 14.82 -28.87
N LEU A 471 4.28 15.03 -30.00
CA LEU A 471 4.13 16.35 -30.63
C LEU A 471 3.07 17.22 -29.93
N GLN A 472 2.57 16.79 -28.77
CA GLN A 472 1.55 17.48 -27.97
C GLN A 472 0.21 17.66 -28.71
N GLY A 473 -0.09 16.76 -29.64
CA GLY A 473 -1.31 16.76 -30.43
C GLY A 473 -2.30 15.67 -30.06
N ASP A 474 -3.42 15.66 -30.80
CA ASP A 474 -4.43 14.61 -30.75
C ASP A 474 -4.62 13.95 -32.12
N ILE A 475 -5.06 12.70 -32.13
CA ILE A 475 -5.27 11.89 -33.34
C ILE A 475 -6.69 11.31 -33.32
N SER A 476 -7.41 11.46 -34.44
CA SER A 476 -8.78 10.97 -34.56
C SER A 476 -9.07 10.43 -35.97
N VAL A 477 -10.21 9.75 -36.10
CA VAL A 477 -10.71 9.21 -37.36
C VAL A 477 -12.20 9.50 -37.50
N GLU A 478 -12.61 9.93 -38.69
CA GLU A 478 -14.00 10.02 -39.13
C GLU A 478 -14.16 9.02 -40.28
N SER A 479 -15.00 8.00 -40.12
CA SER A 479 -15.17 6.99 -41.17
C SER A 479 -16.58 6.41 -41.21
N GLU A 480 -17.04 6.08 -42.42
CA GLU A 480 -18.29 5.37 -42.67
C GLU A 480 -18.03 4.23 -43.66
N MET A 481 -18.59 3.05 -43.35
CA MET A 481 -18.43 1.86 -44.19
C MET A 481 -18.88 2.12 -45.63
N GLY A 482 -17.99 1.85 -46.58
CA GLY A 482 -18.21 2.03 -48.02
C GLY A 482 -18.11 3.47 -48.52
N LYS A 483 -17.83 4.45 -47.66
CA LYS A 483 -17.62 5.86 -48.06
C LYS A 483 -16.18 6.34 -47.86
N GLY A 484 -15.36 5.56 -47.15
CA GLY A 484 -13.96 5.86 -46.91
C GLY A 484 -13.67 6.35 -45.49
N SER A 485 -12.46 6.89 -45.30
CA SER A 485 -11.97 7.28 -43.98
C SER A 485 -11.22 8.61 -44.06
N ARG A 486 -11.32 9.39 -42.98
CA ARG A 486 -10.58 10.64 -42.80
C ARG A 486 -9.84 10.59 -41.48
N PHE A 487 -8.53 10.48 -41.55
CA PHE A 487 -7.65 10.56 -40.39
C PHE A 487 -7.24 12.00 -40.16
N ILE A 488 -7.30 12.45 -38.91
CA ILE A 488 -7.05 13.84 -38.53
C ILE A 488 -6.03 13.86 -37.38
N VAL A 489 -5.06 14.75 -37.50
CA VAL A 489 -4.06 15.06 -36.48
C VAL A 489 -4.15 16.54 -36.15
N THR A 490 -4.40 16.84 -34.89
CA THR A 490 -4.50 18.21 -34.38
C THR A 490 -3.22 18.54 -33.64
N LEU A 491 -2.47 19.55 -34.11
CA LEU A 491 -1.24 20.01 -33.47
C LEU A 491 -1.37 21.45 -32.96
N PRO A 492 -0.69 21.82 -31.86
CA PRO A 492 -0.61 23.20 -31.42
C PRO A 492 0.00 24.10 -32.50
N PHE A 493 -0.59 25.26 -32.68
CA PHE A 493 -0.20 26.28 -33.63
C PHE A 493 -0.19 27.64 -32.94
N GLU A 494 1.00 28.20 -32.71
CA GLU A 494 1.11 29.60 -32.27
C GLU A 494 1.04 30.50 -33.50
N ARG A 495 -0.07 31.20 -33.65
CA ARG A 495 -0.22 32.20 -34.70
C ARG A 495 0.79 33.33 -34.43
N GLN A 496 1.81 33.48 -35.28
CA GLN A 496 2.68 34.64 -35.20
C GLN A 496 1.83 35.90 -35.42
N THR A 497 1.57 36.64 -34.35
CA THR A 497 1.01 37.99 -34.44
C THR A 497 2.06 38.89 -35.08
N GLU A 498 1.79 39.38 -36.29
CA GLU A 498 2.54 40.50 -36.85
C GLU A 498 2.37 41.71 -35.91
N ASP A 499 3.47 42.19 -35.32
CA ASP A 499 3.58 43.50 -34.68
C ASP A 499 3.71 44.62 -35.72
#